data_AF-G3IP11-F1
#
_entry.id   AF-G3IP11-F1
#
_cell.length_a   1.000
_cell.length_b   1.000
_cell.length_c   1.000
_cell.angle_alpha   90.00
_cell.angle_beta   90.00
_cell.angle_gamma   90.00
#
_symmetry.space_group_name_H-M   'P 1'
#
loop_
_entity.id
_entity.type
_entity.pdbx_description
1 polymer ?
#
loop_
_entity_poly.entity_id
_entity_poly.type
_entity_poly.pdbx_seq_one_letter_code
_entity_poly.pdbx_strand_id
1 'polypeptide(L)'
;MKRMVGCDLLWLAVASCVLTLASPSTIQEGYGSPRNSDLDCGSPGTPEAGICFDPCQNYTILDDPTRSTENTEEPAECDSHLQGWYRFVGEGGVKMPETCVDIYRCHTSAPMWLNGSHPFLGDGIVSRTACAHWSENCCFWESEVQVKTCSEETGNYYVYRLQGTPECSLASGELAEGVRRSLSKAATTGILSEIHIET
;
A
#
# COMPACT_ATOMS: atom_id res chain seq x y z
N MET A 1 -44.54 -24.51 33.02
CA MET A 1 -43.70 -23.34 33.36
C MET A 1 -42.43 -23.84 34.03
N LYS A 2 -41.29 -23.24 33.64
CA LYS A 2 -39.90 -23.64 33.92
C LYS A 2 -39.61 -24.00 35.39
N ARG A 3 -38.72 -24.98 35.63
CA ARG A 3 -37.34 -24.71 36.11
C ARG A 3 -36.51 -25.99 36.37
N MET A 4 -35.22 -25.86 36.02
CA MET A 4 -34.01 -26.43 36.62
C MET A 4 -33.77 -27.95 36.48
N VAL A 5 -32.84 -28.32 35.59
CA VAL A 5 -32.11 -29.59 35.67
C VAL A 5 -30.74 -29.30 36.27
N GLY A 6 -30.52 -29.91 37.43
CA GLY A 6 -29.36 -29.73 38.30
C GLY A 6 -28.09 -30.35 37.77
N CYS A 7 -26.99 -29.72 38.18
CA CYS A 7 -25.68 -30.32 38.32
C CYS A 7 -25.71 -31.15 39.60
N ASP A 8 -25.29 -32.42 39.56
CA ASP A 8 -24.60 -33.06 40.67
C ASP A 8 -23.92 -34.35 40.21
N LEU A 9 -22.71 -34.52 40.74
CA LEU A 9 -21.63 -35.41 40.34
C LEU A 9 -21.74 -36.80 41.02
N LEU A 10 -20.80 -37.69 40.64
CA LEU A 10 -20.28 -38.88 41.35
C LEU A 10 -21.00 -40.20 40.95
N TRP A 11 -20.38 -41.28 40.45
CA TRP A 11 -19.04 -41.87 40.62
C TRP A 11 -18.73 -42.91 39.51
N LEU A 12 -17.43 -43.10 39.21
CA LEU A 12 -16.67 -44.36 39.12
C LEU A 12 -15.64 -44.35 37.99
N ALA A 13 -14.39 -44.52 38.38
CA ALA A 13 -13.23 -44.69 37.53
C ALA A 13 -13.16 -46.12 36.95
N VAL A 14 -12.77 -46.23 35.68
CA VAL A 14 -11.89 -47.32 35.23
C VAL A 14 -10.98 -46.81 34.14
N ALA A 15 -9.68 -47.02 34.35
CA ALA A 15 -8.61 -46.67 33.46
C ALA A 15 -8.72 -47.39 32.11
N SER A 16 -8.50 -46.66 31.02
CA SER A 16 -7.96 -47.24 29.81
C SER A 16 -7.14 -46.20 29.07
N CYS A 17 -5.82 -46.35 29.18
CA CYS A 17 -4.86 -45.70 28.29
C CYS A 17 -5.14 -46.18 26.86
N VAL A 18 -5.56 -45.26 25.99
CA VAL A 18 -5.32 -45.41 24.55
C VAL A 18 -4.63 -44.14 24.08
N LEU A 19 -3.31 -44.28 23.86
CA LEU A 19 -2.49 -43.36 23.08
C LEU A 19 -3.06 -43.29 21.67
N THR A 20 -3.84 -42.26 21.35
CA THR A 20 -4.09 -41.90 19.95
C THR A 20 -3.03 -40.90 19.51
N LEU A 21 -2.21 -41.38 18.58
CA LEU A 21 -1.15 -40.68 17.87
C LEU A 21 -1.63 -39.33 17.33
N ALA A 22 -0.73 -38.35 17.37
CA ALA A 22 -0.88 -37.05 16.74
C ALA A 22 -1.35 -37.16 15.28
N SER A 23 -2.27 -36.29 14.90
CA SER A 23 -2.44 -35.85 13.52
C SER A 23 -2.75 -34.35 13.57
N PRO A 24 -1.80 -33.47 13.18
CA PRO A 24 -2.09 -32.06 13.05
C PRO A 24 -2.82 -31.86 11.72
N SER A 25 -4.11 -31.57 11.76
CA SER A 25 -4.87 -31.27 10.54
C SER A 25 -6.03 -30.34 10.83
N THR A 26 -5.74 -29.05 11.01
CA THR A 26 -6.50 -27.93 10.42
C THR A 26 -5.79 -26.62 10.76
N ILE A 27 -4.74 -26.31 9.98
CA ILE A 27 -4.49 -24.90 9.65
C ILE A 27 -5.73 -24.47 8.86
N GLN A 28 -6.43 -23.43 9.32
CA GLN A 28 -7.51 -22.82 8.57
C GLN A 28 -6.97 -22.40 7.20
N GLU A 29 -7.61 -22.89 6.15
CA GLU A 29 -7.54 -22.35 4.81
C GLU A 29 -7.84 -20.84 4.85
N GLY A 30 -6.88 -20.05 4.42
CA GLY A 30 -7.01 -18.60 4.25
C GLY A 30 -5.92 -17.96 3.38
N TYR A 31 -4.93 -18.72 2.91
CA TYR A 31 -3.95 -18.26 1.92
C TYR A 31 -4.04 -19.19 0.71
N GLY A 32 -4.68 -18.74 -0.36
CA GLY A 32 -4.63 -19.43 -1.65
C GLY A 32 -3.16 -19.60 -2.07
N SER A 33 -2.80 -20.75 -2.63
CA SER A 33 -1.47 -20.95 -3.20
C SER A 33 -1.21 -19.87 -4.27
N PRO A 34 -0.13 -19.07 -4.17
CA PRO A 34 0.14 -17.98 -5.11
C PRO A 34 0.23 -18.52 -6.54
N ARG A 35 -0.39 -17.84 -7.50
CA ARG A 35 -0.16 -18.14 -8.91
C ARG A 35 1.24 -17.65 -9.27
N ASN A 36 1.86 -18.22 -10.31
CA ASN A 36 3.20 -17.79 -10.75
C ASN A 36 3.27 -16.29 -11.11
N SER A 37 2.13 -15.68 -11.47
CA SER A 37 1.99 -14.24 -11.73
C SER A 37 2.05 -13.35 -10.48
N ASP A 38 1.95 -13.94 -9.29
CA ASP A 38 1.87 -13.20 -8.02
C ASP A 38 3.25 -13.01 -7.36
N LEU A 39 4.27 -13.72 -7.83
CA LEU A 39 5.58 -13.78 -7.20
C LEU A 39 6.64 -13.08 -8.04
N ASP A 40 7.55 -12.38 -7.39
CA ASP A 40 8.78 -11.89 -8.01
C ASP A 40 9.86 -12.96 -7.83
N CYS A 41 10.41 -13.45 -8.95
CA CYS A 41 11.36 -14.55 -8.99
C CYS A 41 12.71 -14.08 -9.51
N GLY A 42 13.79 -14.63 -8.95
CA GLY A 42 15.13 -14.38 -9.45
C GLY A 42 15.30 -14.78 -10.92
N SER A 43 16.09 -14.00 -11.64
CA SER A 43 16.34 -14.19 -13.08
C SER A 43 16.98 -15.55 -13.37
N PRO A 44 16.67 -16.18 -14.51
CA PRO A 44 17.33 -17.43 -14.89
C PRO A 44 18.86 -17.29 -14.97
N GLY A 45 19.59 -18.25 -14.41
CA GLY A 45 21.05 -18.28 -14.47
C GLY A 45 21.76 -17.46 -13.38
N THR A 46 21.03 -16.86 -12.44
CA THR A 46 21.61 -16.24 -11.23
C THR A 46 21.48 -17.18 -10.03
N PRO A 47 22.23 -16.96 -8.92
CA PRO A 47 22.08 -17.73 -7.69
C PRO A 47 20.66 -17.67 -7.09
N GLU A 48 19.89 -16.65 -7.46
CA GLU A 48 18.50 -16.44 -7.01
C GLU A 48 17.47 -17.10 -7.94
N ALA A 49 17.90 -17.75 -9.03
CA ALA A 49 17.00 -18.41 -9.96
C ALA A 49 16.12 -19.45 -9.25
N GLY A 50 14.80 -19.30 -9.38
CA GLY A 50 13.82 -20.17 -8.73
C GLY A 50 13.53 -19.84 -7.26
N ILE A 51 14.22 -18.85 -6.69
CA ILE A 51 13.81 -18.21 -5.43
C ILE A 51 12.77 -17.15 -5.80
N CYS A 52 11.56 -17.33 -5.28
CA CYS A 52 10.44 -16.45 -5.52
C CYS A 52 9.89 -15.95 -4.17
N PHE A 53 9.45 -14.70 -4.13
CA PHE A 53 8.77 -14.14 -2.98
C PHE A 53 7.54 -13.34 -3.41
N ASP A 54 6.59 -13.22 -2.49
CA ASP A 54 5.44 -12.35 -2.69
C ASP A 54 5.82 -10.93 -2.26
N PRO A 55 5.80 -9.92 -3.17
CA PRO A 55 6.10 -8.55 -2.80
C PRO A 55 5.06 -7.94 -1.84
N CYS A 56 3.91 -8.58 -1.61
CA CYS A 56 2.99 -8.22 -0.52
C CYS A 56 3.51 -8.59 0.86
N GLN A 57 4.55 -9.42 0.96
CA GLN A 57 5.15 -9.87 2.22
C GLN A 57 6.60 -9.39 2.40
N ASN A 58 7.22 -8.87 1.33
CA ASN A 58 8.60 -8.38 1.36
C ASN A 58 8.71 -7.10 0.52
N TYR A 59 8.64 -5.97 1.21
CA TYR A 59 8.72 -4.62 0.65
C TYR A 59 9.30 -3.66 1.68
N THR A 60 9.79 -2.51 1.22
CA THR A 60 10.25 -1.40 2.05
C THR A 60 9.13 -0.37 2.19
N ILE A 61 8.95 0.17 3.39
CA ILE A 61 8.01 1.28 3.61
C ILE A 61 8.68 2.58 3.13
N LEU A 62 7.98 3.34 2.31
CA LEU A 62 8.31 4.72 1.98
C LEU A 62 7.28 5.62 2.67
N ASP A 63 7.71 6.27 3.75
CA ASP A 63 6.91 7.21 4.56
C ASP A 63 7.62 8.56 4.52
N ASP A 64 7.29 9.36 3.52
CA ASP A 64 7.96 10.63 3.26
C ASP A 64 6.89 11.70 2.97
N PRO A 65 6.57 12.57 3.93
CA PRO A 65 5.52 13.58 3.77
C PRO A 65 5.81 14.56 2.64
N THR A 66 7.07 14.69 2.21
CA THR A 66 7.45 15.64 1.16
C THR A 66 6.97 15.20 -0.23
N ARG A 67 6.63 13.92 -0.40
CA ARG A 67 6.17 13.34 -1.68
C ARG A 67 4.71 13.61 -2.03
N SER A 68 4.01 14.34 -1.17
CA SER A 68 2.63 14.77 -1.41
C SER A 68 2.48 15.58 -2.70
N THR A 69 1.45 15.27 -3.49
CA THR A 69 1.02 16.14 -4.60
C THR A 69 0.66 17.56 -4.18
N GLU A 70 0.38 17.78 -2.90
CA GLU A 70 0.10 19.10 -2.35
C GLU A 70 1.37 19.85 -1.90
N ASN A 71 2.52 19.16 -1.84
CA ASN A 71 3.77 19.81 -1.51
C ASN A 71 4.25 20.69 -2.67
N THR A 72 4.50 21.97 -2.39
CA THR A 72 4.98 22.97 -3.34
C THR A 72 6.34 23.54 -2.97
N GLU A 73 7.04 22.93 -2.00
CA GLU A 73 8.39 23.34 -1.60
C GLU A 73 9.41 23.15 -2.74
N GLU A 74 10.51 23.90 -2.66
CA GLU A 74 11.57 23.88 -3.68
C GLU A 74 12.13 22.47 -3.87
N PRO A 75 12.28 21.97 -5.11
CA PRO A 75 12.72 20.61 -5.37
C PRO A 75 14.07 20.27 -4.73
N ALA A 76 14.13 19.17 -3.96
CA ALA A 76 15.36 18.67 -3.38
C ALA A 76 15.49 17.14 -3.34
N GLU A 77 14.43 16.39 -3.67
CA GLU A 77 14.43 14.93 -3.59
C GLU A 77 14.99 14.24 -4.83
N CYS A 78 15.68 13.12 -4.62
CA CYS A 78 16.25 12.30 -5.69
C CYS A 78 16.02 10.80 -5.44
N ASP A 79 15.23 10.19 -6.33
CA ASP A 79 14.84 8.78 -6.25
C ASP A 79 15.87 7.82 -6.86
N SER A 80 17.04 8.30 -7.27
CA SER A 80 18.11 7.48 -7.86
C SER A 80 18.59 6.32 -6.98
N HIS A 81 18.37 6.42 -5.67
CA HIS A 81 18.76 5.41 -4.68
C HIS A 81 17.70 4.32 -4.45
N LEU A 82 16.47 4.51 -4.93
CA LEU A 82 15.38 3.56 -4.71
C LEU A 82 15.57 2.33 -5.59
N GLN A 83 15.66 1.16 -4.97
CA GLN A 83 15.74 -0.11 -5.69
C GLN A 83 14.95 -1.18 -4.96
N GLY A 84 14.02 -1.84 -5.65
CA GLY A 84 13.20 -2.93 -5.10
C GLY A 84 11.72 -2.58 -4.93
N TRP A 85 11.03 -3.34 -4.09
CA TRP A 85 9.59 -3.19 -3.83
C TRP A 85 9.33 -2.21 -2.70
N TYR A 86 8.47 -1.22 -2.93
CA TYR A 86 8.10 -0.19 -1.97
C TYR A 86 6.59 -0.12 -1.77
N ARG A 87 6.16 0.21 -0.54
CA ARG A 87 4.80 0.61 -0.20
C ARG A 87 4.82 2.05 0.29
N PHE A 88 4.08 2.92 -0.39
CA PHE A 88 3.83 4.29 0.05
C PHE A 88 2.87 4.31 1.23
N VAL A 89 3.18 5.09 2.27
CA VAL A 89 2.33 5.30 3.44
C VAL A 89 2.47 6.74 3.95
N GLY A 90 1.55 7.17 4.82
CA GLY A 90 1.70 8.40 5.57
C GLY A 90 1.10 9.64 4.89
N GLU A 91 1.63 10.82 5.23
CA GLU A 91 1.06 12.11 4.80
C GLU A 91 1.46 12.51 3.37
N GLY A 92 2.51 11.91 2.82
CA GLY A 92 2.87 12.08 1.42
C GLY A 92 1.83 11.43 0.51
N GLY A 93 1.34 10.27 0.93
CA GLY A 93 0.22 9.59 0.31
C GLY A 93 0.37 8.09 0.43
N VAL A 94 -0.53 7.34 -0.21
CA VAL A 94 -0.56 5.86 -0.08
C VAL A 94 -0.42 5.13 -1.41
N LYS A 95 -0.33 5.88 -2.52
CA LYS A 95 -0.19 5.36 -3.88
C LYS A 95 0.30 6.44 -4.85
N MET A 96 0.87 6.03 -5.98
CA MET A 96 1.21 6.98 -7.04
C MET A 96 -0.05 7.59 -7.67
N PRO A 97 0.03 8.85 -8.11
CA PRO A 97 -0.58 9.40 -9.30
C PRO A 97 -1.34 8.47 -10.24
N GLU A 98 -2.64 8.57 -10.50
CA GLU A 98 -3.21 7.99 -11.76
C GLU A 98 -3.43 9.07 -12.83
N THR A 99 -3.20 10.32 -12.46
CA THR A 99 -3.37 11.49 -13.30
C THR A 99 -2.10 12.32 -13.26
N CYS A 100 -1.87 13.05 -14.35
CA CYS A 100 -0.77 14.00 -14.44
C CYS A 100 -0.76 14.97 -13.25
N VAL A 101 0.39 15.07 -12.60
CA VAL A 101 0.65 16.01 -11.51
C VAL A 101 1.41 17.21 -12.09
N ASP A 102 1.06 18.41 -11.69
CA ASP A 102 1.75 19.63 -12.11
C ASP A 102 3.24 19.60 -11.75
N ILE A 103 4.09 20.23 -12.57
CA ILE A 103 5.51 20.41 -12.27
C ILE A 103 5.74 21.11 -10.92
N TYR A 104 6.88 20.88 -10.27
CA TYR A 104 7.22 21.44 -8.95
C TYR A 104 6.22 21.04 -7.86
N ARG A 105 5.90 19.74 -7.83
CA ARG A 105 5.13 19.08 -6.78
C ARG A 105 5.91 17.91 -6.21
N CYS A 106 5.45 17.34 -5.11
CA CYS A 106 6.07 16.14 -4.52
C CYS A 106 7.56 16.32 -4.21
N HIS A 107 7.97 17.56 -3.91
CA HIS A 107 9.37 17.94 -3.66
C HIS A 107 10.35 17.64 -4.82
N THR A 108 9.82 17.57 -6.06
CA THR A 108 10.58 17.28 -7.28
C THR A 108 10.22 18.22 -8.44
N SER A 109 11.12 18.34 -9.42
CA SER A 109 10.91 19.20 -10.59
C SER A 109 9.93 18.58 -11.59
N ALA A 110 10.00 17.26 -11.80
CA ALA A 110 9.17 16.52 -12.73
C ALA A 110 8.52 15.33 -12.02
N PRO A 111 7.35 15.53 -11.40
CA PRO A 111 6.65 14.48 -10.67
C PRO A 111 6.26 13.31 -11.58
N MET A 112 6.47 12.10 -11.08
CA MET A 112 6.03 10.88 -11.75
C MET A 112 4.64 10.44 -11.28
N TRP A 113 3.84 9.94 -12.23
CA TRP A 113 2.51 9.40 -12.04
C TRP A 113 2.31 8.15 -12.92
N LEU A 114 1.40 7.25 -12.56
CA LEU A 114 1.05 6.08 -13.34
C LEU A 114 0.10 6.43 -14.49
N ASN A 115 0.52 6.10 -15.70
CA ASN A 115 -0.32 6.16 -16.89
C ASN A 115 -1.19 4.89 -17.00
N GLY A 116 -2.38 4.98 -16.39
CA GLY A 116 -3.35 3.90 -16.31
C GLY A 116 -3.77 3.62 -14.87
N SER A 117 -4.79 2.78 -14.70
CA SER A 117 -5.27 2.44 -13.36
C SER A 117 -4.33 1.45 -12.66
N HIS A 118 -4.29 1.54 -11.33
CA HIS A 118 -3.71 0.51 -10.48
C HIS A 118 -4.39 -0.85 -10.73
N PRO A 119 -3.67 -1.97 -10.53
CA PRO A 119 -4.26 -3.31 -10.62
C PRO A 119 -5.43 -3.52 -9.64
N PHE A 120 -6.33 -4.43 -9.97
CA PHE A 120 -7.28 -4.97 -9.01
C PHE A 120 -6.64 -6.10 -8.18
N LEU A 121 -7.24 -6.41 -7.03
CA LEU A 121 -6.80 -7.53 -6.21
C LEU A 121 -6.94 -8.84 -7.02
N GLY A 122 -5.84 -9.58 -7.15
CA GLY A 122 -5.78 -10.84 -7.91
C GLY A 122 -5.29 -10.71 -9.36
N ASP A 123 -4.99 -9.49 -9.84
CA ASP A 123 -4.36 -9.30 -11.16
C ASP A 123 -2.88 -9.75 -11.19
N GLY A 124 -2.29 -10.04 -10.02
CA GLY A 124 -0.88 -10.37 -9.86
C GLY A 124 0.03 -9.15 -10.00
N ILE A 125 1.28 -9.40 -10.36
CA ILE A 125 2.25 -8.35 -10.70
C ILE A 125 1.97 -7.88 -12.13
N VAL A 126 1.64 -6.60 -12.29
CA VAL A 126 1.38 -5.99 -13.60
C VAL A 126 2.37 -4.87 -13.90
N SER A 127 2.84 -4.80 -15.14
CA SER A 127 3.61 -3.65 -15.63
C SER A 127 2.68 -2.50 -15.99
N ARG A 128 3.10 -1.28 -15.67
CA ARG A 128 2.48 0.00 -16.04
C ARG A 128 3.55 0.96 -16.52
N THR A 129 3.16 1.95 -17.29
CA THR A 129 4.03 3.08 -17.63
C THR A 129 3.89 4.14 -16.54
N ALA A 130 5.00 4.53 -15.92
CA ALA A 130 5.08 5.77 -15.16
C ALA A 130 5.55 6.90 -16.08
N CYS A 131 4.85 8.02 -16.03
CA CYS A 131 5.11 9.22 -16.80
C CYS A 131 5.63 10.31 -15.88
N ALA A 132 6.63 11.08 -16.30
CA ALA A 132 7.04 12.32 -15.64
C ALA A 132 6.57 13.54 -16.43
N HIS A 133 5.94 14.48 -15.73
CA HIS A 133 5.48 15.74 -16.32
C HIS A 133 6.63 16.73 -16.41
N TRP A 134 6.92 17.21 -17.63
CA TRP A 134 7.88 18.28 -17.85
C TRP A 134 7.55 19.07 -19.12
N SER A 135 7.89 20.37 -19.14
CA SER A 135 7.76 21.22 -20.33
C SER A 135 6.38 21.15 -20.99
N GLU A 136 5.31 21.21 -20.19
CA GLU A 136 3.89 21.12 -20.62
C GLU A 136 3.49 19.77 -21.26
N ASN A 137 4.38 18.77 -21.24
CA ASN A 137 4.06 17.41 -21.63
C ASN A 137 3.93 16.54 -20.36
N CYS A 138 2.71 16.10 -20.09
CA CYS A 138 2.38 15.22 -18.96
C CYS A 138 3.14 13.88 -18.97
N CYS A 139 3.66 13.45 -20.11
CA CYS A 139 4.48 12.26 -20.23
C CYS A 139 5.71 12.56 -21.10
N PHE A 140 6.56 13.46 -20.59
CA PHE A 140 7.80 13.82 -21.28
C PHE A 140 8.84 12.70 -21.17
N TRP A 141 8.94 12.09 -20.00
CA TRP A 141 9.72 10.88 -19.76
C TRP A 141 8.82 9.72 -19.36
N GLU A 142 9.22 8.53 -19.77
CA GLU A 142 8.52 7.27 -19.51
C GLU A 142 9.46 6.26 -18.86
N SER A 143 8.95 5.52 -17.89
CA SER A 143 9.60 4.33 -17.36
C SER A 143 8.57 3.23 -17.10
N GLU A 144 8.99 1.97 -17.20
CA GLU A 144 8.15 0.87 -16.76
C GLU A 144 8.24 0.71 -15.24
N VAL A 145 7.10 0.53 -14.58
CA VAL A 145 7.00 0.19 -13.16
C VAL A 145 6.11 -1.04 -13.01
N GLN A 146 6.54 -1.99 -12.17
CA GLN A 146 5.69 -3.12 -11.80
C GLN A 146 4.90 -2.78 -10.55
N VAL A 147 3.61 -3.10 -10.55
CA VAL A 147 2.69 -2.80 -9.43
C VAL A 147 1.90 -4.05 -9.09
N LYS A 148 1.66 -4.29 -7.80
CA LYS A 148 0.77 -5.34 -7.31
C LYS A 148 -0.16 -4.78 -6.24
N THR A 149 -1.42 -5.21 -6.29
CA THR A 149 -2.40 -4.94 -5.24
C THR A 149 -2.35 -6.05 -4.19
N CYS A 150 -2.20 -5.64 -2.95
CA CYS A 150 -2.10 -6.49 -1.78
C CYS A 150 -3.27 -6.21 -0.83
N SER A 151 -3.58 -7.17 0.04
CA SER A 151 -4.65 -7.05 1.02
C SER A 151 -4.13 -7.29 2.43
N GLU A 152 -4.56 -6.46 3.36
CA GLU A 152 -4.36 -6.59 4.80
C GLU A 152 -5.73 -6.48 5.51
N GLU A 153 -5.77 -6.68 6.83
CA GLU A 153 -7.03 -6.64 7.61
C GLU A 153 -7.80 -5.32 7.46
N THR A 154 -7.09 -4.21 7.25
CA THR A 154 -7.65 -2.85 7.17
C THR A 154 -8.04 -2.42 5.77
N GLY A 155 -7.71 -3.21 4.74
CA GLY A 155 -8.02 -2.90 3.35
C GLY A 155 -6.91 -3.29 2.38
N ASN A 156 -6.99 -2.74 1.17
CA ASN A 156 -6.01 -2.99 0.12
C ASN A 156 -4.92 -1.91 0.12
N TYR A 157 -3.72 -2.28 -0.30
CA TYR A 157 -2.60 -1.38 -0.54
C TYR A 157 -1.85 -1.81 -1.79
N TYR A 158 -0.98 -0.94 -2.28
CA TYR A 158 -0.19 -1.19 -3.48
C TYR A 158 1.29 -1.27 -3.14
N VAL A 159 1.99 -2.18 -3.81
CA VAL A 159 3.45 -2.25 -3.79
C VAL A 159 3.99 -2.02 -5.20
N TYR A 160 5.08 -1.28 -5.29
CA TYR A 160 5.68 -0.80 -6.54
C TYR A 160 7.12 -1.25 -6.62
N ARG A 161 7.54 -1.83 -7.74
CA ARG A 161 8.94 -2.11 -8.01
C ARG A 161 9.59 -0.87 -8.61
N LEU A 162 10.28 -0.11 -7.79
CA LEU A 162 10.98 1.09 -8.21
C LEU A 162 12.41 0.74 -8.58
N GLN A 163 12.83 1.24 -9.74
CA GLN A 163 14.20 1.18 -10.24
C GLN A 163 14.62 2.64 -10.34
N GLY A 164 15.55 3.06 -9.48
CA GLY A 164 15.84 4.46 -9.17
C GLY A 164 15.91 5.34 -10.41
N THR A 165 15.47 6.59 -10.25
CA THR A 165 15.32 7.48 -11.38
C THR A 165 16.68 7.84 -12.00
N PRO A 166 16.77 7.88 -13.36
CA PRO A 166 18.02 8.19 -14.04
C PRO A 166 18.48 9.64 -13.83
N GLU A 167 17.55 10.55 -13.49
CA GLU A 167 17.83 11.96 -13.18
C GLU A 167 17.16 12.35 -11.87
N CYS A 168 17.83 13.14 -11.03
CA CYS A 168 17.26 13.64 -9.77
C CYS A 168 16.09 14.62 -9.96
N SER A 169 15.89 15.13 -11.17
CA SER A 169 14.70 15.91 -11.53
C SER A 169 13.42 15.07 -11.52
N LEU A 170 13.55 13.74 -11.54
CA LEU A 170 12.44 12.79 -11.55
C LEU A 170 12.28 12.17 -10.15
N ALA A 171 11.09 12.26 -9.57
CA ALA A 171 10.73 11.50 -8.37
C ALA A 171 9.27 11.04 -8.41
N SER A 172 8.99 9.91 -7.76
CA SER A 172 7.63 9.36 -7.62
C SER A 172 6.81 10.22 -6.68
N GLY A 173 5.72 10.80 -7.22
CA GLY A 173 4.74 11.52 -6.42
C GLY A 173 3.78 10.57 -5.72
N GLU A 174 3.20 11.03 -4.62
CA GLU A 174 2.21 10.30 -3.85
C GLU A 174 0.90 11.09 -3.79
N LEU A 175 -0.22 10.40 -4.07
CA LEU A 175 -1.55 10.97 -3.87
C LEU A 175 -1.80 11.13 -2.39
N ALA A 176 -1.86 12.39 -1.93
CA ALA A 176 -2.34 12.71 -0.61
C ALA A 176 -3.82 12.30 -0.50
N GLU A 177 -4.08 11.09 -0.01
CA GLU A 177 -5.41 10.74 0.43
C GLU A 177 -5.68 11.55 1.70
N GLY A 178 -6.59 12.50 1.62
CA GLY A 178 -6.97 13.36 2.73
C GLY A 178 -7.43 12.55 3.93
N VAL A 179 -6.52 12.30 4.87
CA VAL A 179 -6.91 12.07 6.26
C VAL A 179 -7.68 13.31 6.64
N ARG A 180 -9.01 13.18 6.79
CA ARG A 180 -9.86 14.24 7.32
C ARG A 180 -9.24 14.72 8.63
N ARG A 181 -8.47 15.81 8.58
CA ARG A 181 -8.15 16.63 9.75
C ARG A 181 -9.41 17.41 10.11
N SER A 182 -10.45 16.70 10.55
CA SER A 182 -11.38 17.25 11.52
C SER A 182 -10.71 17.22 12.88
N LEU A 183 -9.70 18.07 13.07
CA LEU A 183 -9.30 18.50 14.39
C LEU A 183 -9.59 19.98 14.49
N SER A 184 -10.67 20.23 15.22
CA SER A 184 -11.03 21.47 15.85
C SER A 184 -9.79 22.29 16.21
N LYS A 185 -9.53 23.38 15.50
CA LYS A 185 -8.86 24.51 16.14
C LYS A 185 -9.94 25.17 16.99
N ALA A 186 -9.82 24.89 18.28
CA ALA A 186 -10.72 25.33 19.32
C ALA A 186 -11.10 26.81 19.17
N ALA A 187 -12.38 27.07 19.36
CA ALA A 187 -12.91 28.39 19.64
C ALA A 187 -12.16 29.02 20.81
N THR A 188 -11.50 30.15 20.56
CA THR A 188 -11.31 31.28 21.48
C THR A 188 -10.88 32.42 20.54
N THR A 189 -11.75 33.32 20.10
CA THR A 189 -12.39 34.38 20.88
C THR A 189 -13.53 34.92 20.00
N GLY A 190 -14.71 35.13 20.59
CA GLY A 190 -15.93 35.43 19.86
C GLY A 190 -15.92 36.76 19.10
N ILE A 191 -16.74 36.80 18.04
CA ILE A 191 -17.67 37.88 17.70
C ILE A 191 -18.80 37.20 16.93
N LEU A 192 -20.03 37.36 17.41
CA LEU A 192 -21.27 37.04 16.70
C LEU A 192 -21.42 38.02 15.53
N SER A 193 -21.60 37.53 14.32
CA SER A 193 -22.37 38.24 13.30
C SER A 193 -23.21 37.26 12.51
N GLU A 194 -24.46 37.65 12.32
CA GLU A 194 -25.62 36.83 11.96
C GLU A 194 -25.53 36.27 10.54
N ILE A 195 -25.97 35.01 10.41
CA ILE A 195 -26.27 34.38 9.12
C ILE A 195 -27.63 34.91 8.65
N HIS A 196 -27.67 35.59 7.50
CA HIS A 196 -28.90 35.78 6.72
C HIS A 196 -29.03 34.60 5.74
N ILE A 197 -30.07 33.79 5.92
CA ILE A 197 -30.54 32.83 4.91
C ILE A 197 -31.76 33.48 4.26
N GLU A 198 -31.66 33.88 3.00
CA GLU A 198 -32.84 34.05 2.15
C GLU A 198 -33.17 32.70 1.50
N THR A 199 -34.44 32.34 1.57
CA THR A 199 -35.09 31.17 0.95
C THR A 199 -35.26 31.34 -0.54
#